data_AF-A0A2M7N7W2-F1
#
_entry.id   AF-A0A2M7N7W2-F1
#
_cell.length_a   1.000
_cell.length_b   1.000
_cell.length_c   1.000
_cell.angle_alpha   90.00
_cell.angle_beta   90.00
_cell.angle_gamma   90.00
#
_symmetry.space_group_name_H-M   'P 1'
#
loop_
_entity.id
_entity.type
_entity.pdbx_description
1 polymer ?
#
loop_
_entity_poly.entity_id
_entity_poly.type
_entity_poly.pdbx_seq_one_letter_code
_entity_poly.pdbx_strand_id
1 'polypeptide(L)'
;SGITMSLMADEIVLFAAKNDENLQGIKQIIKTLAQPENTLSGKLPKLNFVLCRIPYYDKPEEKNIEQRAVNEVDRDLKTFIKDSKLLIKFKKLFIIHSDPTLEIEEKLLMGYQHEKEEDNKQYIQRKSRIKFPIATDYLELFEELTNSQLSVKEKQIFNNIKKSEFLIESAQNISDNNQKIKLLSEAINLNPISDVAYSHLANSYFIYKNYIDALDNINKAIELNPESNDYLCRKGSIYKEMGNAKDAESIFKEVFERDNKNIYALMWLGSIYCDKKNYEKALDYYLKEVKFYPDYSGGYNNVANVYRLQKNYEKAFENIYKALELSPRYPISNLTLAEIYAQLGNDNEFYKNFELALSFGMTKEIIEKSFKIEDVYKPYLKVPKFLNLLKKYNIDIDISKFI
;
A
#
# COMPACT_ATOMS: atom_id res chain seq x y z
N SER A 1 3.39 37.94 4.73
CA SER A 1 1.99 37.62 5.08
C SER A 1 1.76 37.24 6.56
N GLY A 2 2.78 36.97 7.38
CA GLY A 2 2.59 36.48 8.77
C GLY A 2 2.15 37.49 9.84
N ILE A 3 2.51 38.77 9.71
CA ILE A 3 2.20 39.80 10.74
C ILE A 3 0.70 40.18 10.72
N THR A 4 0.06 40.17 9.55
CA THR A 4 -1.35 40.55 9.39
C THR A 4 -2.32 39.50 9.95
N MET A 5 -2.00 38.20 9.85
CA MET A 5 -2.85 37.13 10.41
C MET A 5 -2.83 37.12 11.95
N SER A 6 -1.70 37.50 12.56
CA SER A 6 -1.54 37.58 14.01
C SER A 6 -2.42 38.66 14.67
N LEU A 7 -2.70 39.76 13.96
CA LEU A 7 -3.45 40.88 14.51
C LEU A 7 -4.93 40.54 14.74
N MET A 8 -5.47 39.54 14.03
CA MET A 8 -6.91 39.20 14.01
C MET A 8 -7.27 37.81 14.54
N ALA A 9 -6.30 36.96 14.91
CA ALA A 9 -6.57 35.57 15.29
C ALA A 9 -6.49 35.35 16.82
N ASP A 10 -7.55 34.78 17.40
CA ASP A 10 -7.59 34.39 18.83
C ASP A 10 -6.75 33.13 19.12
N GLU A 11 -6.54 32.26 18.12
CA GLU A 11 -5.65 31.11 18.18
C GLU A 11 -4.67 31.11 16.99
N ILE A 12 -3.39 30.79 17.24
CA ILE A 12 -2.32 30.73 16.22
C ILE A 12 -1.58 29.40 16.32
N VAL A 13 -1.35 28.77 15.18
CA VAL A 13 -0.54 27.54 15.07
C VAL A 13 0.83 27.87 14.50
N LEU A 14 1.89 27.51 15.22
CA LEU A 14 3.27 27.76 14.84
C LEU A 14 3.97 26.44 14.48
N PHE A 15 4.34 26.29 13.21
CA PHE A 15 5.07 25.14 12.70
C PHE A 15 6.57 25.43 12.67
N ALA A 16 7.39 24.54 13.23
CA ALA A 16 8.85 24.57 13.06
C ALA A 16 9.38 23.19 12.70
N ALA A 17 10.30 23.15 11.74
CA ALA A 17 11.19 22.02 11.58
C ALA A 17 12.17 21.95 12.76
N LYS A 18 12.58 20.73 13.16
CA LYS A 18 13.60 20.52 14.18
C LYS A 18 15.01 20.88 13.68
N ASN A 19 15.30 22.18 13.62
CA ASN A 19 16.65 22.73 13.43
C ASN A 19 16.75 24.10 14.10
N ASP A 20 17.97 24.52 14.39
CA ASP A 20 18.23 25.73 15.18
C ASP A 20 17.66 27.00 14.51
N GLU A 21 17.76 27.13 13.19
CA GLU A 21 17.26 28.28 12.46
C GLU A 21 15.74 28.45 12.62
N ASN A 22 14.97 27.38 12.41
CA ASN A 22 13.52 27.40 12.52
C ASN A 22 13.06 27.58 13.98
N LEU A 23 13.76 26.96 14.94
CA LEU A 23 13.46 27.11 16.36
C LEU A 23 13.73 28.53 16.85
N GLN A 24 14.82 29.17 16.41
CA GLN A 24 15.10 30.58 16.70
C GLN A 24 14.09 31.51 16.02
N GLY A 25 13.71 31.22 14.78
CA GLY A 25 12.66 31.95 14.06
C GLY A 25 11.33 31.94 14.83
N ILE A 26 10.92 30.78 15.33
CA ILE A 26 9.73 30.68 16.20
C ILE A 26 9.90 31.52 17.47
N LYS A 27 11.02 31.45 18.18
CA LYS A 27 11.24 32.23 19.41
C LYS A 27 11.04 33.73 19.15
N GLN A 28 11.51 34.24 18.02
CA GLN A 28 11.31 35.62 17.62
C GLN A 28 9.83 35.94 17.36
N ILE A 29 9.11 35.04 16.67
CA ILE A 29 7.66 35.17 16.44
C ILE A 29 6.90 35.20 17.79
N ILE A 30 7.20 34.28 18.72
CA ILE A 30 6.58 34.25 20.05
C ILE A 30 6.77 35.58 20.77
N LYS A 31 7.98 36.14 20.73
CA LYS A 31 8.30 37.42 21.37
C LYS A 31 7.44 38.56 20.82
N THR A 32 7.24 38.60 19.50
CA THR A 32 6.36 39.58 18.84
C THR A 32 4.89 39.36 19.22
N LEU A 33 4.40 38.12 19.22
CA LEU A 33 3.01 37.78 19.57
C LEU A 33 2.69 38.03 21.05
N ALA A 34 3.71 37.97 21.93
CA ALA A 34 3.57 38.18 23.36
C ALA A 34 3.43 39.66 23.77
N GLN A 35 3.54 40.59 22.83
CA GLN A 35 3.38 42.02 23.09
C GLN A 35 1.90 42.41 22.92
N PRO A 36 1.22 42.91 23.97
CA PRO A 36 -0.20 43.28 23.89
C PRO A 36 -0.48 44.39 22.86
N GLU A 37 0.48 45.26 22.60
CA GLU A 37 0.40 46.34 21.60
C GLU A 37 0.25 45.81 20.16
N ASN A 38 0.66 44.56 19.94
CA ASN A 38 0.58 43.91 18.63
C ASN A 38 -0.74 43.14 18.44
N THR A 39 -1.72 43.27 19.34
CA THR A 39 -3.03 42.59 19.20
C THR A 39 -4.18 43.60 19.17
N LEU A 40 -5.09 43.46 18.19
CA LEU A 40 -6.22 44.40 18.05
C LEU A 40 -7.22 44.32 19.22
N SER A 41 -7.34 43.15 19.86
CA SER A 41 -8.23 42.91 20.99
C SER A 41 -7.60 43.23 22.35
N GLY A 42 -6.30 43.57 22.40
CA GLY A 42 -5.52 43.70 23.63
C GLY A 42 -5.34 42.39 24.40
N LYS A 43 -5.83 41.26 23.87
CA LYS A 43 -5.67 39.92 24.42
C LYS A 43 -4.54 39.20 23.69
N LEU A 44 -3.80 38.37 24.41
CA LEU A 44 -2.77 37.52 23.80
C LEU A 44 -3.43 36.34 23.08
N PRO A 45 -2.95 35.98 21.88
CA PRO A 45 -3.44 34.79 21.18
C PRO A 45 -3.03 33.51 21.92
N LYS A 46 -3.88 32.49 21.86
CA LYS A 46 -3.49 31.14 22.27
C LYS A 46 -2.56 30.54 21.21
N LEU A 47 -1.38 30.08 21.64
CA LEU A 47 -0.40 29.49 20.73
C LEU A 47 -0.41 27.95 20.82
N ASN A 48 -0.47 27.30 19.66
CA ASN A 48 -0.26 25.87 19.50
C ASN A 48 1.04 25.65 18.72
N PHE A 49 1.99 24.93 19.31
CA PHE A 49 3.30 24.68 18.70
C PHE A 49 3.34 23.29 18.08
N VAL A 50 3.81 23.21 16.84
CA VAL A 50 3.90 21.98 16.06
C VAL A 50 5.35 21.79 15.61
N LEU A 51 6.00 20.75 16.12
CA LEU A 51 7.32 20.32 15.68
C LEU A 51 7.18 19.36 14.50
N CYS A 52 7.79 19.71 13.39
CA CYS A 52 7.76 18.95 12.13
C CYS A 52 9.15 18.41 11.81
N ARG A 53 9.23 17.53 10.79
CA ARG A 53 10.47 16.86 10.39
C ARG A 53 11.09 16.05 11.54
N ILE A 54 10.21 15.33 12.22
CA ILE A 54 10.58 14.30 13.17
C ILE A 54 10.26 12.97 12.46
N PRO A 55 11.27 12.20 12.05
CA PRO A 55 11.02 10.89 11.46
C PRO A 55 10.32 10.01 12.50
N TYR A 56 9.33 9.26 12.06
CA TYR A 56 8.66 8.30 12.91
C TYR A 56 9.50 7.04 13.09
N TYR A 57 9.65 6.60 14.34
CA TYR A 57 10.41 5.41 14.68
C TYR A 57 9.55 4.33 15.32
N ASP A 58 9.63 3.12 14.78
CA ASP A 58 8.87 1.97 15.27
C ASP A 58 9.55 1.25 16.44
N LYS A 59 10.88 1.26 16.49
CA LYS A 59 11.62 0.49 17.50
C LYS A 59 11.57 1.21 18.86
N PRO A 60 11.38 0.48 19.97
CA PRO A 60 11.38 1.08 21.31
C PRO A 60 12.62 1.90 21.63
N GLU A 61 13.79 1.46 21.15
CA GLU A 61 15.07 2.17 21.36
C GLU A 61 15.14 3.49 20.60
N GLU A 62 14.58 3.56 19.40
CA GLU A 62 14.55 4.75 18.55
C GLU A 62 13.46 5.75 19.02
N LYS A 63 12.34 5.26 19.56
CA LYS A 63 11.34 6.13 20.23
C LYS A 63 11.92 6.93 21.40
N ASN A 64 12.94 6.40 22.08
CA ASN A 64 13.61 7.17 23.13
C ASN A 64 14.39 8.37 22.54
N ILE A 65 14.91 8.25 21.31
CA ILE A 65 15.62 9.35 20.62
C ILE A 65 14.62 10.44 20.25
N GLU A 66 13.48 10.04 19.67
CA GLU A 66 12.36 10.92 19.38
C GLU A 66 11.90 11.67 20.63
N GLN A 67 11.57 10.95 21.70
CA GLN A 67 11.08 11.52 22.94
C GLN A 67 12.09 12.50 23.57
N ARG A 68 13.39 12.18 23.52
CA ARG A 68 14.45 13.09 23.99
C ARG A 68 14.47 14.38 23.18
N ALA A 69 14.44 14.28 21.86
CA ALA A 69 14.43 15.43 20.97
C ALA A 69 13.21 16.34 21.20
N VAL A 70 12.03 15.75 21.34
CA VAL A 70 10.78 16.48 21.62
C VAL A 70 10.85 17.15 22.98
N ASN A 71 11.29 16.44 24.01
CA ASN A 71 11.42 16.97 25.37
C ASN A 71 12.46 18.10 25.47
N GLU A 72 13.53 18.02 24.69
CA GLU A 72 14.55 19.07 24.59
C GLU A 72 13.94 20.36 24.02
N VAL A 73 13.24 20.27 22.89
CA VAL A 73 12.57 21.43 22.27
C VAL A 73 11.47 22.00 23.16
N ASP A 74 10.63 21.16 23.76
CA ASP A 74 9.57 21.60 24.69
C ASP A 74 10.16 22.33 25.90
N ARG A 75 11.24 21.81 26.48
CA ARG A 75 11.94 22.45 27.60
C ARG A 75 12.57 23.78 27.17
N ASP A 76 13.26 23.82 26.04
CA ASP A 76 13.91 25.01 25.51
C ASP A 76 12.90 26.15 25.27
N LEU A 77 11.76 25.85 24.61
CA LEU A 77 10.69 26.83 24.40
C LEU A 77 10.07 27.31 25.72
N LYS A 78 9.79 26.41 26.66
CA LYS A 78 9.25 26.77 27.98
C LYS A 78 10.23 27.63 28.79
N THR A 79 11.52 27.31 28.72
CA THR A 79 12.59 28.06 29.37
C THR A 79 12.70 29.45 28.77
N PHE A 80 12.73 29.55 27.44
CA PHE A 80 12.75 30.82 26.73
C PHE A 80 11.58 31.73 27.10
N ILE A 81 10.34 31.20 27.11
CA ILE A 81 9.14 31.95 27.50
C ILE A 81 9.26 32.47 28.93
N LYS A 82 9.73 31.63 29.86
CA LYS A 82 9.91 31.98 31.27
C LYS A 82 10.99 33.05 31.46
N ASP A 83 12.18 32.84 30.89
CA ASP A 83 13.33 33.73 31.06
C ASP A 83 13.10 35.09 30.39
N SER A 84 12.39 35.09 29.26
CA SER A 84 11.95 36.30 28.56
C SER A 84 10.74 36.98 29.22
N LYS A 85 10.20 36.42 30.31
CA LYS A 85 9.03 36.92 31.06
C LYS A 85 7.80 37.16 30.18
N LEU A 86 7.60 36.31 29.17
CA LEU A 86 6.47 36.43 28.26
C LEU A 86 5.19 35.93 28.95
N LEU A 87 4.09 36.64 28.73
CA LEU A 87 2.79 36.31 29.32
C LEU A 87 2.05 35.17 28.59
N ILE A 88 2.57 34.74 27.44
CA ILE A 88 2.03 33.63 26.65
C ILE A 88 2.36 32.29 27.31
N LYS A 89 1.42 31.34 27.21
CA LYS A 89 1.61 29.94 27.60
C LYS A 89 1.11 29.01 26.50
N PHE A 90 1.74 27.84 26.38
CA PHE A 90 1.22 26.74 25.58
C PHE A 90 1.15 25.46 26.42
N LYS A 91 0.19 24.61 26.09
CA LYS A 91 -0.18 23.44 26.89
C LYS A 91 0.73 22.23 26.60
N LYS A 92 0.95 21.95 25.33
CA LYS A 92 1.79 20.84 24.84
C LYS A 92 2.42 21.19 23.50
N LEU A 93 3.54 20.53 23.20
CA LEU A 93 4.15 20.52 21.88
C LEU A 93 3.51 19.39 21.06
N PHE A 94 2.91 19.74 19.92
CA PHE A 94 2.42 18.76 18.96
C PHE A 94 3.58 18.32 18.08
N ILE A 95 3.51 17.09 17.58
CA ILE A 95 4.46 16.56 16.61
C ILE A 95 3.67 16.26 15.36
N ILE A 96 4.22 16.59 14.20
CA ILE A 96 3.79 16.02 12.93
C ILE A 96 4.99 15.32 12.34
N HIS A 97 4.91 14.00 12.32
CA HIS A 97 5.99 13.17 11.82
C HIS A 97 6.17 13.38 10.32
N SER A 98 7.42 13.26 9.87
CA SER A 98 7.77 13.16 8.46
C SER A 98 7.81 11.69 8.05
N ASP A 99 7.60 11.44 6.76
CA ASP A 99 7.89 10.12 6.18
C ASP A 99 9.41 9.89 6.26
N PRO A 100 9.88 8.86 6.98
CA PRO A 100 11.31 8.58 7.10
C PRO A 100 11.97 8.37 5.74
N THR A 101 11.25 7.86 4.74
CA THR A 101 11.79 7.62 3.40
C THR A 101 12.04 8.92 2.64
N LEU A 102 11.14 9.90 2.77
CA LEU A 102 11.32 11.23 2.17
C LEU A 102 12.51 11.96 2.79
N GLU A 103 12.72 11.84 4.11
CA GLU A 103 13.89 12.45 4.74
C GLU A 103 15.22 11.82 4.30
N ILE A 104 15.24 10.50 4.10
CA ILE A 104 16.43 9.80 3.58
C ILE A 104 16.71 10.26 2.14
N GLU A 105 15.68 10.35 1.29
CA GLU A 105 15.81 10.85 -0.08
C GLU A 105 16.29 12.31 -0.12
N GLU A 106 15.74 13.19 0.73
CA GLU A 106 16.18 14.58 0.84
C GLU A 106 17.63 14.70 1.34
N LYS A 107 18.05 13.88 2.32
CA LYS A 107 19.45 13.84 2.80
C LYS A 107 20.43 13.40 1.72
N LEU A 108 20.04 12.44 0.88
CA LEU A 108 20.82 11.99 -0.28
C LEU A 108 20.95 13.12 -1.32
N LEU A 109 19.87 13.87 -1.57
CA LEU A 109 19.87 15.02 -2.49
C LEU A 109 20.73 16.19 -1.99
N MET A 110 20.88 16.36 -0.67
CA MET A 110 21.71 17.40 -0.06
C MET A 110 23.20 17.07 0.03
N GLY A 111 23.66 15.96 -0.55
CA GLY A 111 25.09 15.64 -0.69
C GLY A 111 25.79 15.26 0.63
N TYR A 112 25.03 14.92 1.68
CA TYR A 112 25.60 14.36 2.90
C TYR A 112 26.13 12.94 2.61
N GLN A 113 27.43 12.83 2.35
CA GLN A 113 28.13 11.55 2.35
C GLN A 113 28.27 11.07 3.79
N HIS A 114 27.50 10.05 4.17
CA HIS A 114 27.86 9.21 5.30
C HIS A 114 28.10 7.77 4.86
N GLU A 115 29.12 7.22 5.49
CA GLU A 115 29.82 5.99 5.18
C GLU A 115 28.91 4.78 5.36
N LYS A 116 29.03 3.85 4.40
CA LYS A 116 28.72 2.41 4.48
C LYS A 116 27.70 1.98 5.56
N GLU A 117 26.43 1.92 5.19
CA GLU A 117 25.51 0.93 5.75
C GLU A 117 24.67 0.29 4.63
N GLU A 118 24.90 -1.00 4.40
CA GLU A 118 24.14 -1.86 3.46
C GLU A 118 22.67 -2.03 3.88
N ASP A 119 22.26 -1.52 5.05
CA ASP A 119 20.90 -1.60 5.60
C ASP A 119 19.90 -0.63 4.93
N ASN A 120 20.37 0.43 4.27
CA ASN A 120 19.47 1.41 3.64
C ASN A 120 18.72 0.87 2.42
N LYS A 121 19.24 -0.16 1.74
CA LYS A 121 18.51 -0.82 0.63
C LYS A 121 17.31 -1.64 1.13
N GLN A 122 17.37 -2.17 2.35
CA GLN A 122 16.22 -2.82 2.98
C GLN A 122 15.15 -1.81 3.42
N TYR A 123 15.53 -0.60 3.80
CA TYR A 123 14.59 0.47 4.15
C TYR A 123 13.77 0.94 2.95
N ILE A 124 14.40 1.13 1.78
CA ILE A 124 13.72 1.58 0.55
C ILE A 124 12.81 0.48 -0.05
N GLN A 125 13.12 -0.80 0.18
CA GLN A 125 12.26 -1.92 -0.26
C GLN A 125 11.09 -2.21 0.68
N ARG A 126 11.06 -1.64 1.90
CA ARG A 126 9.88 -1.68 2.80
C ARG A 126 8.87 -0.59 2.42
N LYS A 127 8.55 -0.47 1.13
CA LYS A 127 7.34 0.23 0.70
C LYS A 127 6.14 -0.56 1.23
N SER A 128 5.31 0.09 2.04
CA SER A 128 3.93 -0.30 2.42
C SER A 128 3.65 -1.03 3.75
N ARG A 129 4.34 -0.78 4.87
CA ARG A 129 3.82 -1.32 6.16
C ARG A 129 3.50 -0.40 7.32
N ILE A 130 3.95 0.85 7.39
CA ILE A 130 3.50 1.74 8.48
C ILE A 130 3.37 3.17 7.95
N LYS A 131 2.14 3.60 7.63
CA LYS A 131 1.74 4.99 7.35
C LYS A 131 0.70 5.43 8.38
N PHE A 132 1.04 5.39 9.66
CA PHE A 132 0.08 5.66 10.74
C PHE A 132 0.40 6.80 11.74
N PRO A 133 1.62 7.39 11.82
CA PRO A 133 1.84 8.50 12.75
C PRO A 133 1.23 9.82 12.24
N ILE A 134 1.45 10.14 10.96
CA ILE A 134 1.14 11.46 10.41
C ILE A 134 -0.36 11.77 10.50
N ALA A 135 -1.23 10.84 10.11
CA ALA A 135 -2.68 11.05 10.19
C ALA A 135 -3.15 11.23 11.65
N THR A 136 -2.60 10.46 12.57
CA THR A 136 -2.90 10.55 14.01
C THR A 136 -2.44 11.89 14.60
N ASP A 137 -1.25 12.36 14.21
CA ASP A 137 -0.70 13.66 14.59
C ASP A 137 -1.62 14.81 14.15
N TYR A 138 -2.07 14.78 12.89
CA TYR A 138 -3.02 15.78 12.38
C TYR A 138 -4.37 15.72 13.09
N LEU A 139 -4.88 14.53 13.41
CA LEU A 139 -6.12 14.36 14.18
C LEU A 139 -5.98 14.91 15.60
N GLU A 140 -4.85 14.70 16.26
CA GLU A 140 -4.59 15.23 17.60
C GLU A 140 -4.51 16.76 17.60
N LEU A 141 -3.84 17.35 16.61
CA LEU A 141 -3.80 18.80 16.43
C LEU A 141 -5.19 19.37 16.15
N PHE A 142 -5.93 18.77 15.22
CA PHE A 142 -7.30 19.16 14.90
C PHE A 142 -8.20 19.13 16.13
N GLU A 143 -8.08 18.09 16.96
CA GLU A 143 -8.87 17.93 18.18
C GLU A 143 -8.63 19.10 19.16
N GLU A 144 -7.38 19.53 19.40
CA GLU A 144 -7.11 20.67 20.29
C GLU A 144 -7.62 21.99 19.71
N LEU A 145 -7.49 22.20 18.39
CA LEU A 145 -7.94 23.43 17.73
C LEU A 145 -9.46 23.57 17.71
N THR A 146 -10.19 22.45 17.69
CA THR A 146 -11.64 22.44 17.52
C THR A 146 -12.41 22.13 18.80
N ASN A 147 -11.73 21.74 19.90
CA ASN A 147 -12.37 21.30 21.13
C ASN A 147 -13.37 22.32 21.72
N SER A 148 -13.11 23.62 21.59
CA SER A 148 -14.01 24.68 22.05
C SER A 148 -15.08 25.09 21.03
N GLN A 149 -14.95 24.65 19.78
CA GLN A 149 -15.78 25.09 18.65
C GLN A 149 -16.83 24.04 18.25
N LEU A 150 -16.55 22.75 18.47
CA LEU A 150 -17.47 21.68 18.11
C LEU A 150 -18.60 21.51 19.13
N SER A 151 -19.83 21.40 18.62
CA SER A 151 -20.98 20.94 19.38
C SER A 151 -20.76 19.50 19.89
N VAL A 152 -21.54 19.09 20.90
CA VAL A 152 -21.50 17.72 21.43
C VAL A 152 -21.72 16.68 20.34
N LYS A 153 -22.60 16.96 19.37
CA LYS A 153 -22.87 16.09 18.22
C LYS A 153 -21.67 15.97 17.30
N GLU A 154 -21.02 17.09 16.95
CA GLU A 154 -19.84 17.08 16.08
C GLU A 154 -18.66 16.36 16.74
N LYS A 155 -18.46 16.54 18.05
CA LYS A 155 -17.46 15.76 18.81
C LYS A 155 -17.74 14.27 18.75
N GLN A 156 -19.00 13.86 18.86
CA GLN A 156 -19.38 12.45 18.75
C GLN A 156 -19.11 11.90 17.34
N ILE A 157 -19.45 12.64 16.29
CA ILE A 157 -19.14 12.26 14.89
C ILE A 157 -17.63 12.12 14.71
N PHE A 158 -16.85 13.11 15.14
CA PHE A 158 -15.39 13.07 15.06
C PHE A 158 -14.80 11.86 15.78
N ASN A 159 -15.25 11.58 17.02
CA ASN A 159 -14.79 10.42 17.78
C ASN A 159 -15.17 9.09 17.13
N ASN A 160 -16.35 9.00 16.50
CA ASN A 160 -16.76 7.82 15.76
C ASN A 160 -15.89 7.59 14.51
N ILE A 161 -15.59 8.65 13.75
CA ILE A 161 -14.69 8.57 12.59
C ILE A 161 -13.30 8.12 13.03
N LYS A 162 -12.73 8.77 14.07
CA LYS A 162 -11.42 8.39 14.63
C LYS A 162 -11.36 6.93 15.07
N LYS A 163 -12.40 6.46 15.77
CA LYS A 163 -12.50 5.05 16.18
C LYS A 163 -12.66 4.11 14.98
N SER A 164 -13.42 4.52 13.96
CA SER A 164 -13.57 3.76 12.71
C SER A 164 -12.23 3.56 12.01
N GLU A 165 -11.46 4.64 11.81
CA GLU A 165 -10.12 4.58 11.19
C GLU A 165 -9.18 3.65 11.96
N PHE A 166 -9.15 3.75 13.29
CA PHE A 166 -8.35 2.86 14.13
C PHE A 166 -8.73 1.37 13.96
N LEU A 167 -10.02 1.06 13.81
CA LEU A 167 -10.50 -0.30 13.60
C LEU A 167 -10.13 -0.83 12.20
N ILE A 168 -10.21 0.02 11.17
CA ILE A 168 -9.79 -0.32 9.80
C ILE A 168 -8.31 -0.68 9.79
N GLU A 169 -7.47 0.15 10.41
CA GLU A 169 -6.03 -0.09 10.56
C GLU A 169 -5.75 -1.39 11.33
N SER A 170 -6.40 -1.56 12.48
CA SER A 170 -6.26 -2.77 13.31
C SER A 170 -6.57 -4.03 12.50
N ALA A 171 -7.60 -3.99 11.65
CA ALA A 171 -7.97 -5.10 10.78
C ALA A 171 -6.89 -5.44 9.74
N GLN A 172 -6.12 -4.47 9.23
CA GLN A 172 -5.06 -4.73 8.26
C GLN A 172 -3.89 -5.53 8.86
N ASN A 173 -3.63 -5.36 10.17
CA ASN A 173 -2.52 -5.98 10.89
C ASN A 173 -2.83 -7.37 11.46
N ILE A 174 -4.08 -7.81 11.34
CA ILE A 174 -4.52 -9.12 11.82
C ILE A 174 -4.38 -10.15 10.69
N SER A 175 -4.03 -11.39 11.01
CA SER A 175 -4.04 -12.49 10.03
C SER A 175 -5.38 -13.21 9.98
N ASP A 176 -6.10 -13.27 11.10
CA ASP A 176 -7.41 -13.91 11.21
C ASP A 176 -8.49 -13.09 10.50
N ASN A 177 -9.00 -13.61 9.38
CA ASN A 177 -9.98 -12.90 8.57
C ASN A 177 -11.37 -12.78 9.24
N ASN A 178 -11.77 -13.67 10.15
CA ASN A 178 -13.04 -13.51 10.88
C ASN A 178 -12.96 -12.30 11.81
N GLN A 179 -11.83 -12.14 12.49
CA GLN A 179 -11.58 -10.97 13.32
C GLN A 179 -11.51 -9.68 12.46
N LYS A 180 -10.94 -9.73 11.25
CA LYS A 180 -10.97 -8.58 10.32
C LYS A 180 -12.40 -8.16 9.98
N ILE A 181 -13.24 -9.12 9.57
CA ILE A 181 -14.63 -8.85 9.20
C ILE A 181 -15.37 -8.19 10.36
N LYS A 182 -15.17 -8.67 11.60
CA LYS A 182 -15.78 -8.10 12.80
C LYS A 182 -15.36 -6.64 13.02
N LEU A 183 -14.06 -6.35 12.96
CA LEU A 183 -13.53 -4.99 13.16
C LEU A 183 -14.00 -4.03 12.07
N LEU A 184 -13.97 -4.47 10.81
CA LEU A 184 -14.41 -3.67 9.67
C LEU A 184 -15.93 -3.40 9.71
N SER A 185 -16.72 -4.36 10.18
CA SER A 185 -18.16 -4.15 10.40
C SER A 185 -18.44 -3.13 11.50
N GLU A 186 -17.67 -3.17 12.61
CA GLU A 186 -17.76 -2.14 13.66
C GLU A 186 -17.32 -0.77 13.12
N ALA A 187 -16.26 -0.72 12.30
CA ALA A 187 -15.80 0.51 11.66
C ALA A 187 -16.88 1.14 10.78
N ILE A 188 -17.58 0.33 9.97
CA ILE A 188 -18.69 0.78 9.13
C ILE A 188 -19.86 1.30 9.98
N ASN A 189 -20.19 0.61 11.08
CA ASN A 189 -21.26 1.08 11.98
C ASN A 189 -20.95 2.44 12.60
N LEU A 190 -19.66 2.73 12.86
CA LEU A 190 -19.20 4.02 13.38
C LEU A 190 -19.13 5.10 12.29
N ASN A 191 -18.73 4.72 11.08
CA ASN A 191 -18.60 5.61 9.93
C ASN A 191 -19.18 4.98 8.65
N PRO A 192 -20.50 5.10 8.41
CA PRO A 192 -21.16 4.46 7.26
C PRO A 192 -20.81 5.06 5.89
N ILE A 193 -20.01 6.12 5.85
CA ILE A 193 -19.55 6.76 4.61
C ILE A 193 -18.07 6.45 4.30
N SER A 194 -17.45 5.54 5.04
CA SER A 194 -16.07 5.11 4.77
C SER A 194 -16.01 4.09 3.62
N ASP A 195 -15.73 4.56 2.41
CA ASP A 195 -15.47 3.74 1.23
C ASP A 195 -14.30 2.75 1.46
N VAL A 196 -13.27 3.21 2.18
CA VAL A 196 -12.12 2.41 2.57
C VAL A 196 -12.52 1.21 3.43
N ALA A 197 -13.36 1.39 4.46
CA ALA A 197 -13.84 0.29 5.30
C ALA A 197 -14.60 -0.77 4.49
N TYR A 198 -15.52 -0.33 3.62
CA TYR A 198 -16.26 -1.21 2.73
C TYR A 198 -15.33 -1.99 1.78
N SER A 199 -14.32 -1.33 1.19
CA SER A 199 -13.36 -1.99 0.31
C SER A 199 -12.52 -3.06 1.02
N HIS A 200 -12.09 -2.82 2.27
CA HIS A 200 -11.36 -3.81 3.05
C HIS A 200 -12.24 -4.97 3.49
N LEU A 201 -13.51 -4.69 3.77
CA LEU A 201 -14.49 -5.72 4.09
C LEU A 201 -14.74 -6.60 2.86
N ALA A 202 -14.89 -6.00 1.68
CA ALA A 202 -14.98 -6.71 0.41
C ALA A 202 -13.76 -7.61 0.16
N ASN A 203 -12.55 -7.11 0.42
CA ASN A 203 -11.32 -7.90 0.29
C ASN A 203 -11.31 -9.11 1.24
N SER A 204 -11.80 -8.93 2.46
CA SER A 204 -11.85 -10.01 3.46
C SER A 204 -12.84 -11.10 3.04
N TYR A 205 -14.02 -10.73 2.53
CA TYR A 205 -14.98 -11.67 1.98
C TYR A 205 -14.48 -12.37 0.71
N PHE A 206 -13.78 -11.65 -0.18
CA PHE A 206 -13.15 -12.22 -1.37
C PHE A 206 -12.15 -13.32 -1.01
N ILE A 207 -11.31 -13.11 0.02
CA ILE A 207 -10.36 -14.14 0.50
C ILE A 207 -11.08 -15.38 1.03
N TYR A 208 -12.24 -15.22 1.69
CA TYR A 208 -13.11 -16.34 2.10
C TYR A 208 -13.89 -16.99 0.94
N LYS A 209 -13.69 -16.52 -0.30
CA LYS A 209 -14.42 -16.97 -1.49
C LYS A 209 -15.94 -16.73 -1.37
N ASN A 210 -16.35 -15.82 -0.48
CA ASN A 210 -17.72 -15.34 -0.38
C ASN A 210 -17.89 -14.13 -1.31
N TYR A 211 -18.05 -14.43 -2.59
CA TYR A 211 -18.04 -13.41 -3.64
C TYR A 211 -19.28 -12.52 -3.65
N ILE A 212 -20.40 -12.97 -3.10
CA ILE A 212 -21.65 -12.20 -3.02
C ILE A 212 -21.46 -11.04 -2.03
N ASP A 213 -21.06 -11.34 -0.78
CA ASP A 213 -20.80 -10.30 0.22
C ASP A 213 -19.64 -9.40 -0.20
N ALA A 214 -18.63 -9.94 -0.90
CA ALA A 214 -17.54 -9.14 -1.46
C ALA A 214 -18.06 -8.13 -2.50
N LEU A 215 -18.98 -8.54 -3.36
CA LEU A 215 -19.55 -7.70 -4.41
C LEU A 215 -20.45 -6.61 -3.83
N ASP A 216 -21.26 -6.92 -2.82
CA ASP A 216 -22.12 -5.94 -2.16
C ASP A 216 -21.29 -4.83 -1.49
N ASN A 217 -20.25 -5.22 -0.75
CA ASN A 217 -19.37 -4.27 -0.08
C ASN A 217 -18.53 -3.43 -1.07
N ILE A 218 -18.00 -4.03 -2.14
CA ILE A 218 -17.24 -3.23 -3.12
C ILE A 218 -18.14 -2.29 -3.91
N ASN A 219 -19.39 -2.67 -4.20
CA ASN A 219 -20.36 -1.78 -4.83
C ASN A 219 -20.67 -0.58 -3.92
N LYS A 220 -20.77 -0.81 -2.60
CA LYS A 220 -20.96 0.30 -1.65
C LYS A 220 -19.74 1.24 -1.60
N ALA A 221 -18.52 0.70 -1.65
CA ALA A 221 -17.32 1.51 -1.78
C ALA A 221 -17.30 2.35 -3.07
N ILE A 222 -17.73 1.78 -4.20
CA ILE A 222 -17.85 2.49 -5.49
C ILE A 222 -18.95 3.58 -5.43
N GLU A 223 -20.08 3.31 -4.78
CA GLU A 223 -21.14 4.33 -4.60
C GLU A 223 -20.63 5.55 -3.83
N LEU A 224 -19.81 5.31 -2.79
CA LEU A 224 -19.23 6.36 -1.96
C LEU A 224 -18.06 7.08 -2.67
N ASN A 225 -17.30 6.38 -3.51
CA ASN A 225 -16.15 6.90 -4.24
C ASN A 225 -16.06 6.32 -5.67
N PRO A 226 -16.81 6.90 -6.64
CA PRO A 226 -16.94 6.35 -7.99
C PRO A 226 -15.71 6.54 -8.88
N GLU A 227 -14.76 7.39 -8.48
CA GLU A 227 -13.55 7.69 -9.24
C GLU A 227 -12.41 6.68 -8.96
N SER A 228 -12.58 5.80 -7.97
CA SER A 228 -11.55 4.83 -7.59
C SER A 228 -11.46 3.66 -8.58
N ASN A 229 -10.44 3.71 -9.45
CA ASN A 229 -10.07 2.60 -10.33
C ASN A 229 -9.70 1.33 -9.54
N ASP A 230 -9.18 1.45 -8.33
CA ASP A 230 -8.84 0.30 -7.48
C ASP A 230 -10.09 -0.50 -7.09
N TYR A 231 -11.20 0.19 -6.80
CA TYR A 231 -12.46 -0.48 -6.46
C TYR A 231 -13.11 -1.14 -7.67
N LEU A 232 -13.03 -0.51 -8.85
CA LEU A 232 -13.43 -1.14 -10.10
C LEU A 232 -12.58 -2.37 -10.40
N CYS A 233 -11.26 -2.29 -10.27
CA CYS A 233 -10.37 -3.44 -10.43
C CYS A 233 -10.72 -4.58 -9.47
N ARG A 234 -11.04 -4.28 -8.20
CA ARG A 234 -11.51 -5.29 -7.25
C ARG A 234 -12.82 -5.93 -7.71
N LYS A 235 -13.80 -5.13 -8.13
CA LYS A 235 -15.07 -5.64 -8.69
C LYS A 235 -14.85 -6.56 -9.89
N GLY A 236 -13.99 -6.16 -10.82
CA GLY A 236 -13.59 -6.99 -11.96
C GLY A 236 -12.95 -8.32 -11.53
N SER A 237 -12.08 -8.29 -10.51
CA SER A 237 -11.46 -9.51 -9.97
C SER A 237 -12.47 -10.44 -9.28
N ILE A 238 -13.48 -9.89 -8.59
CA ILE A 238 -14.57 -10.67 -7.99
C ILE A 238 -15.38 -11.37 -9.09
N TYR A 239 -15.80 -10.65 -10.13
CA TYR A 239 -16.52 -11.27 -11.25
C TYR A 239 -15.70 -12.36 -11.94
N LYS A 240 -14.38 -12.17 -12.08
CA LYS A 240 -13.49 -13.18 -12.64
C LYS A 240 -13.49 -14.47 -11.80
N GLU A 241 -13.34 -14.36 -10.49
CA GLU A 241 -13.34 -15.54 -9.60
C GLU A 241 -14.72 -16.21 -9.51
N MET A 242 -15.81 -15.47 -9.76
CA MET A 242 -17.14 -16.03 -9.95
C MET A 242 -17.34 -16.73 -11.32
N GLY A 243 -16.33 -16.72 -12.20
CA GLY A 243 -16.43 -17.26 -13.55
C GLY A 243 -17.19 -16.38 -14.54
N ASN A 244 -17.56 -15.16 -14.14
CA ASN A 244 -18.27 -14.21 -14.98
C ASN A 244 -17.30 -13.34 -15.80
N ALA A 245 -16.68 -13.97 -16.79
CA ALA A 245 -15.65 -13.33 -17.62
C ALA A 245 -16.15 -12.13 -18.44
N LYS A 246 -17.46 -12.08 -18.77
CA LYS A 246 -18.04 -10.97 -19.55
C LYS A 246 -18.11 -9.69 -18.72
N ASP A 247 -18.63 -9.81 -17.49
CA ASP A 247 -18.74 -8.65 -16.60
C ASP A 247 -17.35 -8.18 -16.13
N ALA A 248 -16.44 -9.13 -15.84
CA ALA A 248 -15.05 -8.81 -15.56
C ALA A 248 -14.40 -8.02 -16.70
N GLU A 249 -14.56 -8.47 -17.96
CA GLU A 249 -14.03 -7.75 -19.13
C GLU A 249 -14.60 -6.34 -19.26
N SER A 250 -15.91 -6.17 -19.06
CA SER A 250 -16.55 -4.86 -19.13
C SER A 250 -15.95 -3.89 -18.12
N ILE A 251 -15.77 -4.34 -16.87
CA ILE A 251 -15.19 -3.52 -15.80
C ILE A 251 -13.73 -3.17 -16.11
N PHE A 252 -12.91 -4.14 -16.54
CA PHE A 252 -11.51 -3.84 -16.84
C PHE A 252 -11.35 -2.95 -18.09
N LYS A 253 -12.27 -3.03 -19.06
CA LYS A 253 -12.32 -2.08 -20.18
C LYS A 253 -12.63 -0.67 -19.71
N GLU A 254 -13.59 -0.52 -18.80
CA GLU A 254 -13.90 0.79 -18.19
C GLU A 254 -12.69 1.37 -17.47
N VAL A 255 -11.98 0.56 -16.66
CA VAL A 255 -10.74 1.00 -16.01
C VAL A 255 -9.67 1.40 -17.04
N PHE A 256 -9.51 0.63 -18.12
CA PHE A 256 -8.57 0.94 -19.19
C PHE A 256 -8.94 2.22 -19.96
N GLU A 257 -10.23 2.51 -20.14
CA GLU A 257 -10.70 3.76 -20.77
C GLU A 257 -10.43 4.98 -19.87
N ARG A 258 -10.55 4.83 -18.54
CA ARG A 258 -10.22 5.87 -17.56
C ARG A 258 -8.71 6.08 -17.42
N ASP A 259 -7.95 4.99 -17.35
CA ASP A 259 -6.50 4.97 -17.21
C ASP A 259 -5.90 3.84 -18.05
N ASN A 260 -5.45 4.20 -19.25
CA ASN A 260 -4.86 3.25 -20.20
C ASN A 260 -3.49 2.70 -19.79
N LYS A 261 -2.91 3.22 -18.70
CA LYS A 261 -1.68 2.72 -18.10
C LYS A 261 -1.96 1.83 -16.90
N ASN A 262 -3.20 1.69 -16.45
CA ASN A 262 -3.49 0.91 -15.25
C ASN A 262 -3.03 -0.56 -15.40
N ILE A 263 -2.04 -0.95 -14.59
CA ILE A 263 -1.42 -2.27 -14.68
C ILE A 263 -2.40 -3.42 -14.49
N TYR A 264 -3.37 -3.28 -13.57
CA TYR A 264 -4.37 -4.31 -13.32
C TYR A 264 -5.31 -4.48 -14.51
N ALA A 265 -5.75 -3.38 -15.13
CA ALA A 265 -6.58 -3.45 -16.32
C ALA A 265 -5.86 -4.12 -17.50
N LEU A 266 -4.59 -3.74 -17.76
CA LEU A 266 -3.77 -4.37 -18.80
C LEU A 266 -3.57 -5.86 -18.54
N MET A 267 -3.18 -6.23 -17.32
CA MET A 267 -2.96 -7.61 -16.92
C MET A 267 -4.23 -8.46 -17.05
N TRP A 268 -5.36 -7.99 -16.52
CA TRP A 268 -6.59 -8.77 -16.53
C TRP A 268 -7.25 -8.84 -17.90
N LEU A 269 -7.22 -7.78 -18.71
CA LEU A 269 -7.68 -7.84 -20.10
C LEU A 269 -6.82 -8.81 -20.92
N GLY A 270 -5.49 -8.73 -20.79
CA GLY A 270 -4.58 -9.70 -21.40
C GLY A 270 -4.93 -11.14 -21.02
N SER A 271 -5.16 -11.40 -19.73
CA SER A 271 -5.52 -12.73 -19.24
C SER A 271 -6.88 -13.20 -19.77
N ILE A 272 -7.89 -12.34 -19.80
CA ILE A 272 -9.21 -12.67 -20.34
C ILE A 272 -9.13 -13.01 -21.83
N TYR A 273 -8.33 -12.28 -22.62
CA TYR A 273 -8.16 -12.59 -24.04
C TYR A 273 -7.32 -13.85 -24.26
N CYS A 274 -6.35 -14.16 -23.39
CA CYS A 274 -5.68 -15.46 -23.36
C CYS A 274 -6.64 -16.62 -23.10
N ASP A 275 -7.53 -16.48 -22.10
CA ASP A 275 -8.53 -17.50 -21.76
C ASP A 275 -9.49 -17.74 -22.95
N LYS A 276 -9.78 -16.69 -23.72
CA LYS A 276 -10.55 -16.75 -24.99
C LYS A 276 -9.75 -17.26 -26.19
N LYS A 277 -8.47 -17.60 -26.01
CA LYS A 277 -7.52 -17.98 -27.07
C LYS A 277 -7.30 -16.91 -28.14
N ASN A 278 -7.65 -15.66 -27.86
CA ASN A 278 -7.32 -14.52 -28.71
C ASN A 278 -5.95 -13.96 -28.31
N TYR A 279 -4.92 -14.69 -28.72
CA TYR A 279 -3.54 -14.41 -28.33
C TYR A 279 -3.00 -13.08 -28.89
N GLU A 280 -3.48 -12.65 -30.07
CA GLU A 280 -3.10 -11.36 -30.66
C GLU A 280 -3.54 -10.20 -29.77
N LYS A 281 -4.81 -10.22 -29.33
CA LYS A 281 -5.33 -9.17 -28.46
C LYS A 281 -4.76 -9.24 -27.05
N ALA A 282 -4.45 -10.44 -26.56
CA ALA A 282 -3.74 -10.60 -25.29
C ALA A 282 -2.34 -9.97 -25.35
N LEU A 283 -1.58 -10.21 -26.43
CA LEU A 283 -0.28 -9.60 -26.66
C LEU A 283 -0.36 -8.07 -26.75
N ASP A 284 -1.39 -7.50 -27.39
CA ASP A 284 -1.55 -6.04 -27.42
C ASP A 284 -1.61 -5.42 -26.01
N TYR A 285 -2.36 -6.02 -25.09
CA TYR A 285 -2.42 -5.54 -23.70
C TYR A 285 -1.12 -5.78 -22.93
N TYR A 286 -0.52 -6.97 -23.03
CA TYR A 286 0.71 -7.28 -22.29
C TYR A 286 1.95 -6.54 -22.84
N LEU A 287 2.01 -6.24 -24.15
CA LEU A 287 3.07 -5.39 -24.70
C LEU A 287 2.91 -3.93 -24.25
N LYS A 288 1.69 -3.44 -24.05
CA LYS A 288 1.45 -2.14 -23.38
C LYS A 288 1.90 -2.17 -21.93
N GLU A 289 1.65 -3.26 -21.20
CA GLU A 289 2.13 -3.46 -19.83
C GLU A 289 3.67 -3.36 -19.76
N VAL A 290 4.39 -4.10 -20.62
CA VAL A 290 5.85 -4.01 -20.73
C VAL A 290 6.33 -2.61 -21.13
N LYS A 291 5.62 -1.94 -22.05
CA LYS A 291 5.97 -0.59 -22.50
C LYS A 291 5.84 0.45 -21.38
N PHE A 292 4.79 0.37 -20.56
CA PHE A 292 4.54 1.33 -19.48
C PHE A 292 5.31 0.99 -18.20
N TYR A 293 5.60 -0.30 -17.97
CA TYR A 293 6.30 -0.80 -16.79
C TYR A 293 7.48 -1.70 -17.20
N PRO A 294 8.57 -1.10 -17.76
CA PRO A 294 9.69 -1.87 -18.30
C PRO A 294 10.49 -2.65 -17.26
N ASP A 295 10.35 -2.32 -15.98
CA ASP A 295 10.99 -3.02 -14.85
C ASP A 295 10.06 -4.03 -14.16
N TYR A 296 8.82 -4.20 -14.65
CA TYR A 296 7.88 -5.17 -14.10
C TYR A 296 8.06 -6.54 -14.75
N SER A 297 8.66 -7.47 -14.01
CA SER A 297 8.92 -8.85 -14.47
C SER A 297 7.65 -9.61 -14.88
N GLY A 298 6.52 -9.35 -14.21
CA GLY A 298 5.24 -9.99 -14.53
C GLY A 298 4.75 -9.70 -15.96
N GLY A 299 5.02 -8.51 -16.50
CA GLY A 299 4.64 -8.15 -17.87
C GLY A 299 5.37 -8.99 -18.91
N TYR A 300 6.70 -9.15 -18.77
CA TYR A 300 7.47 -10.02 -19.65
C TYR A 300 7.08 -11.50 -19.50
N ASN A 301 6.77 -11.95 -18.28
CA ASN A 301 6.24 -13.28 -18.06
C ASN A 301 4.92 -13.50 -18.82
N ASN A 302 4.00 -12.54 -18.75
CA ASN A 302 2.73 -12.61 -19.46
C ASN A 302 2.93 -12.71 -20.97
N VAL A 303 3.80 -11.88 -21.55
CA VAL A 303 4.18 -11.94 -22.98
C VAL A 303 4.78 -13.30 -23.34
N ALA A 304 5.74 -13.79 -22.54
CA ALA A 304 6.35 -15.10 -22.74
C ALA A 304 5.33 -16.23 -22.72
N ASN A 305 4.37 -16.17 -21.79
CA ASN A 305 3.30 -17.15 -21.70
C ASN A 305 2.39 -17.13 -22.95
N VAL A 306 2.08 -15.97 -23.51
CA VAL A 306 1.31 -15.92 -24.76
C VAL A 306 2.10 -16.52 -25.93
N TYR A 307 3.39 -16.19 -26.06
CA TYR A 307 4.23 -16.79 -27.10
C TYR A 307 4.41 -18.31 -26.93
N ARG A 308 4.50 -18.81 -25.68
CA ARG A 308 4.46 -20.25 -25.36
C ARG A 308 3.17 -20.89 -25.88
N LEU A 309 2.01 -20.29 -25.60
CA LEU A 309 0.71 -20.78 -26.06
C LEU A 309 0.59 -20.77 -27.60
N GLN A 310 1.23 -19.82 -28.27
CA GLN A 310 1.35 -19.76 -29.73
C GLN A 310 2.45 -20.68 -30.31
N LYS A 311 3.20 -21.40 -29.45
CA LYS A 311 4.37 -22.22 -29.82
C LYS A 311 5.51 -21.42 -30.49
N ASN A 312 5.55 -20.11 -30.28
CA ASN A 312 6.68 -19.27 -30.69
C ASN A 312 7.75 -19.27 -29.59
N TYR A 313 8.50 -20.36 -29.51
CA TYR A 313 9.44 -20.59 -28.41
C TYR A 313 10.61 -19.61 -28.39
N GLU A 314 11.06 -19.11 -29.55
CA GLU A 314 12.13 -18.12 -29.64
C GLU A 314 11.76 -16.85 -28.86
N LYS A 315 10.59 -16.26 -29.17
CA LYS A 315 10.11 -15.07 -28.46
C LYS A 315 9.69 -15.37 -27.01
N ALA A 316 9.21 -16.57 -26.73
CA ALA A 316 8.90 -17.00 -25.38
C ALA A 316 10.17 -17.00 -24.50
N PHE A 317 11.29 -17.55 -25.00
CA PHE A 317 12.56 -17.54 -24.29
C PHE A 317 13.12 -16.14 -24.09
N GLU A 318 13.09 -15.28 -25.12
CA GLU A 318 13.52 -13.88 -25.01
C GLU A 318 12.82 -13.18 -23.82
N ASN A 319 11.50 -13.28 -23.76
CA ASN A 319 10.70 -12.60 -22.74
C ASN A 319 10.81 -13.27 -21.36
N ILE A 320 10.83 -14.59 -21.27
CA ILE A 320 10.93 -15.26 -19.97
C ILE A 320 12.30 -15.05 -19.32
N TYR A 321 13.37 -15.02 -20.11
CA TYR A 321 14.70 -14.68 -19.58
C TYR A 321 14.78 -13.22 -19.15
N LYS A 322 14.10 -12.30 -19.85
CA LYS A 322 14.00 -10.92 -19.35
C LYS A 322 13.22 -10.81 -18.03
N ALA A 323 12.13 -11.57 -17.88
CA ALA A 323 11.38 -11.65 -16.62
C ALA A 323 12.27 -12.17 -15.47
N LEU A 324 13.06 -13.21 -15.73
CA LEU A 324 13.98 -13.81 -14.76
C LEU A 324 15.21 -12.93 -14.48
N GLU A 325 15.66 -12.12 -15.43
CA GLU A 325 16.70 -11.10 -15.19
C GLU A 325 16.22 -10.06 -14.18
N LEU A 326 14.99 -9.56 -14.36
CA LEU A 326 14.36 -8.58 -13.48
C LEU A 326 13.95 -9.16 -12.12
N SER A 327 13.55 -10.43 -12.07
CA SER A 327 13.13 -11.10 -10.84
C SER A 327 13.54 -12.59 -10.83
N PRO A 328 14.80 -12.90 -10.49
CA PRO A 328 15.34 -14.27 -10.59
C PRO A 328 14.61 -15.32 -9.75
N ARG A 329 13.99 -14.89 -8.64
CA ARG A 329 13.27 -15.76 -7.70
C ARG A 329 11.76 -15.69 -7.85
N TYR A 330 11.24 -15.23 -9.00
CA TYR A 330 9.79 -15.17 -9.21
C TYR A 330 9.23 -16.57 -9.53
N PRO A 331 8.33 -17.14 -8.70
CA PRO A 331 7.84 -18.51 -8.89
C PRO A 331 7.14 -18.73 -10.23
N ILE A 332 6.33 -17.75 -10.66
CA ILE A 332 5.51 -17.85 -11.87
C ILE A 332 6.38 -17.91 -13.13
N SER A 333 7.47 -17.13 -13.20
CA SER A 333 8.39 -17.20 -14.34
C SER A 333 9.15 -18.51 -14.44
N ASN A 334 9.52 -19.11 -13.31
CA ASN A 334 10.11 -20.44 -13.31
C ASN A 334 9.09 -21.51 -13.74
N LEU A 335 7.80 -21.35 -13.37
CA LEU A 335 6.74 -22.24 -13.81
C LEU A 335 6.51 -22.14 -15.33
N THR A 336 6.37 -20.93 -15.87
CA THR A 336 6.23 -20.71 -17.31
C THR A 336 7.44 -21.24 -18.08
N LEU A 337 8.66 -21.06 -17.57
CA LEU A 337 9.87 -21.64 -18.18
C LEU A 337 9.85 -23.17 -18.16
N ALA A 338 9.40 -23.78 -17.06
CA ALA A 338 9.22 -25.23 -16.98
C ALA A 338 8.22 -25.72 -18.03
N GLU A 339 7.08 -25.04 -18.18
CA GLU A 339 6.05 -25.37 -19.18
C GLU A 339 6.56 -25.24 -20.63
N ILE A 340 7.41 -24.24 -20.92
CA ILE A 340 8.09 -24.13 -22.23
C ILE A 340 8.94 -25.37 -22.47
N TYR A 341 9.78 -25.77 -21.49
CA TYR A 341 10.66 -26.93 -21.64
C TYR A 341 9.91 -28.26 -21.74
N ALA A 342 8.80 -28.41 -21.02
CA ALA A 342 7.95 -29.58 -21.13
C ALA A 342 7.31 -29.69 -22.53
N GLN A 343 6.88 -28.58 -23.13
CA GLN A 343 6.36 -28.59 -24.51
C GLN A 343 7.44 -28.92 -25.55
N LEU A 344 8.72 -28.63 -25.25
CA LEU A 344 9.88 -29.00 -26.07
C LEU A 344 10.38 -30.43 -25.80
N GLY A 345 9.80 -31.15 -24.83
CA GLY A 345 10.23 -32.50 -24.45
C GLY A 345 11.55 -32.55 -23.67
N ASN A 346 11.99 -31.43 -23.08
CA ASN A 346 13.19 -31.38 -22.25
C ASN A 346 12.84 -31.56 -20.76
N ASP A 347 12.69 -32.81 -20.35
CA ASP A 347 12.28 -33.16 -18.98
C ASP A 347 13.28 -32.68 -17.92
N ASN A 348 14.58 -32.64 -18.23
CA ASN A 348 15.61 -32.22 -17.28
C ASN A 348 15.41 -30.74 -16.88
N GLU A 349 15.25 -29.86 -17.87
CA GLU A 349 15.00 -28.44 -17.59
C GLU A 349 13.58 -28.21 -17.06
N PHE A 350 12.58 -29.00 -17.45
CA PHE A 350 11.26 -28.96 -16.83
C PHE A 350 11.34 -29.19 -15.31
N TYR A 351 11.91 -30.32 -14.87
CA TYR A 351 11.98 -30.66 -13.45
C TYR A 351 12.75 -29.63 -12.65
N LYS A 352 13.85 -29.11 -13.19
CA LYS A 352 14.68 -28.08 -12.55
C LYS A 352 13.90 -26.79 -12.33
N ASN A 353 13.26 -26.25 -13.37
CA ASN A 353 12.54 -24.98 -13.27
C ASN A 353 11.23 -25.13 -12.47
N PHE A 354 10.55 -26.28 -12.57
CA PHE A 354 9.38 -26.59 -11.75
C PHE A 354 9.75 -26.67 -10.25
N GLU A 355 10.85 -27.33 -9.91
CA GLU A 355 11.37 -27.36 -8.53
C GLU A 355 11.77 -25.97 -8.02
N LEU A 356 12.40 -25.13 -8.87
CA LEU A 356 12.67 -23.74 -8.51
C LEU A 356 11.38 -22.96 -8.19
N ALA A 357 10.34 -23.10 -9.02
CA ALA A 357 9.05 -22.48 -8.76
C ALA A 357 8.48 -22.88 -7.39
N LEU A 358 8.51 -24.18 -7.05
CA LEU A 358 8.10 -24.67 -5.73
C LEU A 358 8.96 -24.08 -4.61
N SER A 359 10.29 -24.07 -4.78
CA SER A 359 11.24 -23.55 -3.79
C SER A 359 11.09 -22.05 -3.51
N PHE A 360 10.54 -21.31 -4.47
CA PHE A 360 10.29 -19.88 -4.35
C PHE A 360 8.89 -19.55 -3.82
N GLY A 361 8.10 -20.56 -3.42
CA GLY A 361 6.82 -20.37 -2.73
C GLY A 361 5.60 -20.49 -3.63
N MET A 362 5.68 -21.23 -4.73
CA MET A 362 4.48 -21.60 -5.50
C MET A 362 3.48 -22.34 -4.60
N THR A 363 2.20 -21.94 -4.65
CA THR A 363 1.16 -22.51 -3.79
C THR A 363 0.42 -23.67 -4.46
N LYS A 364 -0.15 -24.56 -3.63
CA LYS A 364 -1.01 -25.66 -4.07
C LYS A 364 -2.14 -25.17 -4.99
N GLU A 365 -2.81 -24.08 -4.63
CA GLU A 365 -3.96 -23.54 -5.38
C GLU A 365 -3.57 -23.14 -6.82
N ILE A 366 -2.40 -22.53 -7.01
CA ILE A 366 -1.91 -22.13 -8.34
C ILE A 366 -1.54 -23.37 -9.17
N ILE A 367 -0.89 -24.37 -8.55
CA ILE A 367 -0.52 -25.61 -9.24
C ILE A 367 -1.76 -26.40 -9.66
N GLU A 368 -2.75 -26.55 -8.76
CA GLU A 368 -4.02 -27.20 -9.08
C GLU A 368 -4.76 -26.49 -10.21
N LYS A 369 -4.74 -25.15 -10.23
CA LYS A 369 -5.30 -24.37 -11.33
C LYS A 369 -4.55 -24.62 -12.64
N SER A 370 -3.22 -24.69 -12.59
CA SER A 370 -2.38 -24.96 -13.76
C SER A 370 -2.66 -26.35 -14.34
N PHE A 371 -2.80 -27.39 -13.51
CA PHE A 371 -3.13 -28.74 -13.96
C PHE A 371 -4.50 -28.85 -14.66
N LYS A 372 -5.46 -27.97 -14.31
CA LYS A 372 -6.78 -27.92 -14.97
C LYS A 372 -6.73 -27.28 -16.35
N ILE A 373 -5.84 -26.30 -16.54
CA ILE A 373 -5.83 -25.43 -17.71
C ILE A 373 -4.81 -25.92 -18.74
N GLU A 374 -3.67 -26.43 -18.28
CA GLU A 374 -2.51 -26.70 -19.10
C GLU A 374 -2.33 -28.21 -19.34
N ASP A 375 -2.55 -28.64 -20.58
CA ASP A 375 -2.38 -30.05 -20.99
C ASP A 375 -0.94 -30.56 -20.85
N VAL A 376 0.03 -29.66 -20.73
CA VAL A 376 1.46 -29.96 -20.63
C VAL A 376 1.80 -30.85 -19.43
N TYR A 377 0.97 -30.83 -18.37
CA TYR A 377 1.22 -31.62 -17.16
C TYR A 377 0.78 -33.08 -17.28
N LYS A 378 -0.16 -33.41 -18.18
CA LYS A 378 -0.75 -34.76 -18.30
C LYS A 378 0.28 -35.90 -18.37
N PRO A 379 1.41 -35.79 -19.10
CA PRO A 379 2.44 -36.83 -19.13
C PRO A 379 3.13 -37.05 -17.78
N TYR A 380 3.22 -36.01 -16.95
CA TYR A 380 3.96 -36.04 -15.67
C TYR A 380 3.10 -36.50 -14.49
N LEU A 381 1.77 -36.36 -14.56
CA LEU A 381 0.85 -36.67 -13.47
C LEU A 381 0.89 -38.14 -12.99
N LYS A 382 1.36 -39.07 -13.83
CA LYS A 382 1.53 -40.49 -13.47
C LYS A 382 2.96 -40.87 -13.14
N VAL A 383 3.90 -39.93 -13.20
CA VAL A 383 5.34 -40.20 -13.06
C VAL A 383 5.75 -40.10 -11.59
N PRO A 384 6.26 -41.19 -10.96
CA PRO A 384 6.61 -41.19 -9.53
C PRO A 384 7.57 -40.07 -9.13
N LYS A 385 8.52 -39.72 -10.00
CA LYS A 385 9.45 -38.60 -9.79
C LYS A 385 8.72 -37.26 -9.60
N PHE A 386 7.71 -36.98 -10.41
CA PHE A 386 6.91 -35.75 -10.31
C PHE A 386 6.06 -35.73 -9.04
N LEU A 387 5.45 -36.88 -8.70
CA LEU A 387 4.66 -37.03 -7.47
C LEU A 387 5.50 -36.82 -6.20
N ASN A 388 6.71 -37.38 -6.19
CA ASN A 388 7.64 -37.21 -5.07
C ASN A 388 8.11 -35.77 -4.95
N LEU A 389 8.28 -35.06 -6.07
CA LEU A 389 8.61 -33.63 -6.07
C LEU A 389 7.49 -32.80 -5.44
N LEU A 390 6.22 -33.04 -5.78
CA LEU A 390 5.09 -32.35 -5.16
C LEU A 390 5.03 -32.62 -3.64
N LYS A 391 5.19 -33.88 -3.23
CA LYS A 391 5.23 -34.27 -1.81
C LYS A 391 6.37 -33.60 -1.04
N LYS A 392 7.56 -33.48 -1.64
CA LYS A 392 8.72 -32.81 -1.04
C LYS A 392 8.40 -31.37 -0.61
N TYR A 393 7.52 -30.69 -1.33
CA TYR A 393 7.09 -29.31 -1.05
C TYR A 393 5.71 -29.21 -0.39
N ASN A 394 5.21 -30.29 0.23
CA ASN A 394 3.91 -30.36 0.89
C ASN A 394 2.72 -29.99 -0.03
N ILE A 395 2.85 -30.27 -1.33
CA ILE A 395 1.79 -30.07 -2.31
C ILE A 395 1.01 -31.39 -2.45
N ASP A 396 -0.01 -31.57 -1.62
CA ASP A 396 -0.89 -32.73 -1.68
C ASP A 396 -2.10 -32.45 -2.59
N ILE A 397 -2.07 -32.97 -3.81
CA ILE A 397 -3.09 -32.76 -4.85
C ILE A 397 -3.70 -34.11 -5.18
N ASP A 398 -5.03 -34.17 -5.23
CA ASP A 398 -5.75 -35.35 -5.71
C ASP A 398 -5.66 -35.45 -7.24
N ILE A 399 -4.64 -36.16 -7.71
CA ILE A 399 -4.29 -36.23 -9.12
C ILE A 399 -5.33 -36.99 -9.96
N SER A 400 -6.15 -37.83 -9.32
CA SER A 400 -7.21 -38.57 -10.00
C SER A 400 -8.24 -37.66 -10.70
N LYS A 401 -8.33 -36.39 -10.27
CA LYS A 401 -9.19 -35.37 -10.87
C LYS A 401 -8.68 -34.78 -12.19
N PHE A 402 -7.44 -35.08 -12.58
CA PHE A 402 -6.77 -34.48 -13.76
C PHE A 402 -6.26 -35.51 -14.77
N ILE A 403 -6.34 -36.81 -14.42
CA ILE A 403 -6.08 -37.95 -15.30
C ILE A 403 -7.37 -38.32 -16.03
#